data_AF-A0A8J4UN59-F1
#
_entry.id   AF-A0A8J4UN59-F1
#
_cell.length_a   1.000
_cell.length_b   1.000
_cell.length_c   1.000
_cell.angle_alpha   90.00
_cell.angle_beta   90.00
_cell.angle_gamma   90.00
#
_symmetry.space_group_name_H-M   'P 1'
#
loop_
_entity.id
_entity.type
_entity.pdbx_description
1 polymer ?
#
loop_
_entity_poly.entity_id
_entity_poly.type
_entity_poly.pdbx_seq_one_letter_code
_entity_poly.pdbx_strand_id
1 'polypeptide(L)'
;YSLASKQPDVYEDLWTMNMDIANNTLHLDFMQQMQSNSLQAERYVNFTLQDIMYVQEVTGMLKTMSNKVKKPKDLSDFMTGRYNSYKSFLDLLIQEYFFK
;
A
#
# COMPACT_ATOMS: atom_id res chain seq x y z
N TYR A 1 -23.28 -25.07 -16.00
CA TYR A 1 -23.05 -23.61 -16.10
C TYR A 1 -23.90 -22.93 -15.06
N SER A 2 -23.28 -22.50 -13.95
CA SER A 2 -24.00 -21.89 -12.82
C SER A 2 -24.28 -20.42 -13.14
N LEU A 3 -25.56 -20.06 -13.09
CA LEU A 3 -26.11 -18.70 -13.18
C LEU A 3 -25.80 -17.90 -11.90
N ALA A 4 -24.52 -17.69 -11.59
CA ALA A 4 -24.12 -16.58 -10.74
C ALA A 4 -24.13 -15.33 -11.63
N SER A 5 -25.16 -14.51 -11.47
CA SER A 5 -25.21 -13.19 -12.08
C SER A 5 -23.89 -12.46 -11.87
N LYS A 6 -23.35 -11.82 -12.92
CA LYS A 6 -22.28 -10.81 -12.82
C LYS A 6 -22.79 -9.69 -11.90
N GLN A 7 -22.69 -9.86 -10.59
CA GLN A 7 -22.76 -8.71 -9.71
C GLN A 7 -21.59 -7.79 -10.06
N PRO A 8 -21.81 -6.47 -10.09
CA PRO A 8 -20.72 -5.51 -10.30
C PRO A 8 -19.63 -5.79 -9.26
N ASP A 9 -18.41 -6.02 -9.74
CA ASP A 9 -17.28 -6.17 -8.86
C ASP A 9 -16.89 -4.77 -8.36
N VAL A 10 -17.18 -4.50 -7.08
CA VAL A 10 -16.89 -3.21 -6.45
C VAL A 10 -15.41 -2.84 -6.60
N TYR A 11 -14.51 -3.82 -6.64
CA TYR A 11 -13.10 -3.57 -6.90
C TYR A 11 -12.86 -3.02 -8.30
N GLU A 12 -13.44 -3.66 -9.32
CA GLU A 12 -13.30 -3.24 -10.73
C GLU A 12 -13.95 -1.89 -10.98
N ASP A 13 -15.11 -1.63 -10.36
CA ASP A 13 -15.79 -0.34 -10.45
C ASP A 13 -14.92 0.77 -9.85
N LEU A 14 -14.40 0.58 -8.63
CA LEU A 14 -13.52 1.54 -7.97
C LEU A 14 -12.23 1.76 -8.77
N TRP A 15 -11.64 0.70 -9.34
CA TRP A 15 -10.46 0.80 -10.18
C TRP A 15 -10.72 1.62 -11.44
N THR A 16 -11.77 1.25 -12.20
CA THR A 16 -12.13 1.92 -13.45
C THR A 16 -12.45 3.39 -13.23
N MET A 17 -13.17 3.73 -12.16
CA MET A 17 -13.53 5.11 -11.83
C MET A 17 -12.33 6.01 -11.49
N ASN A 18 -11.19 5.45 -11.07
CA ASN A 18 -10.00 6.20 -10.66
C ASN A 18 -8.82 6.02 -11.64
N MET A 19 -9.08 5.46 -12.82
CA MET A 19 -8.06 5.17 -13.82
C MET A 19 -7.40 6.45 -14.37
N ASP A 20 -8.11 7.57 -14.38
CA ASP A 20 -7.57 8.89 -14.74
C ASP A 20 -6.48 9.33 -13.75
N ILE A 21 -6.69 9.15 -12.45
CA ILE A 21 -5.69 9.46 -11.41
C ILE A 21 -4.46 8.58 -11.62
N ALA A 22 -4.63 7.27 -11.81
CA ALA A 22 -3.52 6.36 -12.06
C ALA A 22 -2.72 6.77 -13.32
N ASN A 23 -3.42 7.10 -14.41
CA ASN A 23 -2.79 7.58 -15.64
C ASN A 23 -2.03 8.88 -15.40
N ASN A 24 -2.61 9.85 -14.69
CA ASN A 24 -1.95 11.11 -14.38
C ASN A 24 -0.70 10.89 -13.50
N THR A 25 -0.76 9.98 -12.52
CA THR A 25 0.38 9.63 -11.67
C THR A 25 1.54 9.05 -12.48
N LEU A 26 1.27 8.18 -13.46
CA LEU A 26 2.33 7.62 -14.32
C LEU A 26 3.06 8.68 -15.14
N HIS A 27 2.40 9.79 -15.49
CA HIS A 27 2.99 10.88 -16.27
C HIS A 27 3.73 11.91 -15.41
N LEU A 28 3.75 11.77 -14.08
CA LEU A 28 4.54 12.64 -13.23
C LEU A 28 6.03 12.51 -13.54
N ASP A 29 6.76 13.62 -13.41
CA ASP A 29 8.18 13.70 -13.71
C ASP A 29 8.99 12.67 -12.90
N PHE A 30 8.63 12.45 -11.64
CA PHE A 30 9.26 11.46 -10.78
C PHE A 30 9.15 10.04 -11.36
N MET A 31 7.97 9.64 -11.81
CA MET A 31 7.72 8.32 -12.39
C MET A 31 8.45 8.15 -13.73
N GLN A 32 8.39 9.18 -14.58
CA GLN A 32 9.09 9.19 -15.87
C GLN A 32 10.62 9.12 -15.70
N GLN A 33 11.16 9.83 -14.72
CA GLN A 33 12.59 9.80 -14.39
C GLN A 33 13.01 8.47 -13.76
N MET A 34 12.17 7.88 -12.91
CA MET A 34 12.43 6.56 -12.34
C MET A 34 12.46 5.49 -13.42
N GLN A 35 11.48 5.48 -14.33
CA GLN A 35 11.42 4.54 -15.45
C GLN A 35 12.62 4.67 -16.40
N SER A 36 13.05 5.90 -16.68
CA SER A 36 14.19 6.18 -17.57
C SER A 36 15.56 6.08 -16.87
N ASN A 37 15.60 5.69 -15.59
CA ASN A 37 16.80 5.65 -14.76
C ASN A 37 17.57 6.99 -14.70
N SER A 38 16.85 8.10 -14.84
CA SER A 38 17.38 9.47 -14.79
C SER A 38 17.03 10.19 -13.48
N LEU A 39 16.27 9.55 -12.59
CA LEU A 39 15.92 10.10 -11.29
C LEU A 39 17.17 10.31 -10.44
N GLN A 40 17.31 11.52 -9.89
CA GLN A 40 18.40 11.84 -8.99
C GLN A 40 18.31 11.02 -7.71
N ALA A 41 19.46 10.51 -7.25
CA ALA A 41 19.54 9.67 -6.05
C ALA A 41 18.94 10.35 -4.80
N GLU A 42 19.15 11.65 -4.62
CA GLU A 42 18.56 12.41 -3.49
C GLU A 42 17.03 12.38 -3.52
N ARG A 43 16.41 12.55 -4.69
CA ARG A 43 14.95 12.48 -4.82
C ARG A 43 14.42 11.09 -4.46
N TYR A 44 15.12 10.04 -4.91
CA TYR A 44 14.79 8.66 -4.57
C TYR A 44 14.89 8.41 -3.05
N VAL A 45 15.97 8.84 -2.41
CA VAL A 45 16.16 8.70 -0.96
C VAL A 45 15.09 9.47 -0.19
N ASN A 46 14.82 10.72 -0.56
CA ASN A 46 13.80 11.55 0.10
C ASN A 46 12.39 10.95 -0.03
N PHE A 47 12.06 10.37 -1.18
CA PHE A 47 10.81 9.65 -1.37
C PHE A 47 10.76 8.38 -0.52
N THR A 48 11.84 7.61 -0.51
CA THR A 48 11.94 6.36 0.28
C THR A 48 11.77 6.62 1.78
N LEU A 49 12.37 7.69 2.32
CA LEU A 49 12.20 8.06 3.73
C LEU A 49 10.74 8.43 4.05
N GLN A 50 10.06 9.15 3.16
CA GLN A 50 8.64 9.45 3.30
C GLN A 50 7.78 8.17 3.24
N ASP A 51 8.10 7.24 2.35
CA ASP A 51 7.41 5.95 2.26
C ASP A 51 7.59 5.11 3.52
N ILE A 52 8.77 5.13 4.16
CA ILE A 52 8.97 4.46 5.45
C ILE A 52 8.06 5.07 6.51
N MET A 53 7.95 6.40 6.58
CA MET A 53 7.04 7.09 7.49
C MET A 53 5.58 6.73 7.21
N TYR A 54 5.18 6.64 5.94
CA TYR A 54 3.84 6.20 5.56
C TYR A 54 3.55 4.77 6.04
N VAL A 55 4.49 3.84 5.83
CA VAL A 55 4.35 2.45 6.28
C VAL A 55 4.23 2.38 7.81
N GLN A 56 4.96 3.21 8.54
CA GLN A 56 4.85 3.31 9.99
C GLN A 56 3.44 3.72 10.44
N GLU A 57 2.89 4.78 9.87
CA GLU A 57 1.54 5.26 10.20
C GLU A 57 0.46 4.23 9.84
N VAL A 58 0.54 3.62 8.65
CA VAL A 58 -0.38 2.56 8.24
C VAL A 58 -0.28 1.34 9.15
N THR A 59 0.92 0.98 9.60
CA THR A 59 1.12 -0.11 10.57
C THR A 59 0.39 0.19 11.89
N GLY A 60 0.46 1.44 12.37
CA GLY A 60 -0.26 1.90 13.56
C GLY A 60 -1.80 1.83 13.39
N MET A 61 -2.30 2.27 12.23
CA MET A 61 -3.71 2.15 11.89
C MET A 61 -4.16 0.68 11.83
N LEU A 62 -3.40 -0.19 11.17
CA LEU A 62 -3.70 -1.62 11.06
C LEU A 62 -3.69 -2.32 12.42
N LYS A 63 -2.78 -1.94 13.34
CA LYS A 63 -2.81 -2.40 14.73
C LYS A 63 -4.11 -2.04 15.42
N THR A 64 -4.60 -0.82 15.19
CA THR A 64 -5.87 -0.37 15.75
C THR A 64 -7.03 -1.17 15.16
N MET A 65 -7.01 -1.43 13.85
CA MET A 65 -8.05 -2.19 13.16
C MET A 65 -8.07 -3.67 13.57
N SER A 66 -6.92 -4.33 13.71
CA SER A 66 -6.86 -5.72 14.20
C SER A 66 -7.38 -5.87 15.63
N ASN A 67 -7.21 -4.83 16.45
CA ASN A 67 -7.78 -4.77 17.79
C ASN A 67 -9.30 -4.51 17.79
N LYS A 68 -9.82 -3.72 16.86
CA LYS A 68 -11.26 -3.35 16.81
C LYS A 68 -12.11 -4.38 16.08
N VAL A 69 -11.65 -4.93 14.96
CA VAL A 69 -12.42 -5.84 14.10
C VAL A 69 -12.34 -7.26 14.64
N LYS A 70 -13.41 -7.71 15.32
CA LYS A 70 -13.50 -9.05 15.91
C LYS A 70 -14.43 -10.01 15.17
N LYS A 71 -15.36 -9.47 14.38
CA LYS A 71 -16.33 -10.24 13.58
C LYS A 71 -16.62 -9.51 12.27
N PRO A 72 -16.98 -10.24 11.20
CA PRO A 72 -16.87 -11.69 11.05
C PRO A 72 -15.40 -12.18 11.09
N LYS A 73 -15.20 -13.50 11.25
CA LYS A 73 -13.87 -14.07 11.55
C LYS A 73 -12.87 -13.81 10.43
N ASP A 74 -13.30 -13.96 9.19
CA ASP A 74 -12.53 -13.68 7.98
C ASP A 74 -11.97 -12.24 7.96
N LEU A 75 -12.79 -11.24 8.29
CA LEU A 75 -12.32 -9.85 8.36
C LEU A 75 -11.38 -9.62 9.56
N SER A 76 -11.60 -10.30 10.68
CA SER A 76 -10.69 -10.24 11.84
C SER A 76 -9.31 -10.84 11.52
N ASP A 77 -9.31 -12.00 10.87
CA ASP A 77 -8.10 -12.68 10.40
C ASP A 77 -7.38 -11.83 9.36
N PHE A 78 -8.11 -11.23 8.42
CA PHE A 78 -7.56 -10.34 7.40
C PHE A 78 -6.85 -9.13 8.04
N MET A 79 -7.52 -8.41 8.95
CA MET A 79 -6.93 -7.25 9.62
C MET A 79 -5.69 -7.63 10.44
N THR A 80 -5.73 -8.77 11.13
CA THR A 80 -4.57 -9.29 11.89
C THR A 80 -3.41 -9.64 10.96
N GLY A 81 -3.69 -10.33 9.85
CA GLY A 81 -2.69 -10.67 8.84
C GLY A 81 -2.04 -9.45 8.20
N ARG A 82 -2.85 -8.44 7.83
CA ARG A 82 -2.35 -7.17 7.27
C ARG A 82 -1.46 -6.43 8.27
N TYR A 83 -1.87 -6.34 9.53
CA TYR A 83 -1.03 -5.75 10.58
C TYR A 83 0.32 -6.46 10.70
N ASN A 84 0.32 -7.79 10.81
CA ASN A 84 1.55 -8.57 10.96
C ASN A 84 2.49 -8.38 9.76
N SER A 85 1.94 -8.43 8.54
CA SER A 85 2.73 -8.21 7.31
C SER A 85 3.37 -6.83 7.29
N TYR A 86 2.64 -5.78 7.63
CA TYR A 86 3.16 -4.42 7.65
C TYR A 86 4.18 -4.21 8.75
N LYS A 87 3.95 -4.79 9.94
CA LYS A 87 4.89 -4.73 11.06
C LYS A 87 6.23 -5.38 10.70
N SER A 88 6.21 -6.57 10.11
CA SER A 88 7.44 -7.26 9.69
C SER A 88 8.17 -6.48 8.60
N PHE A 89 7.46 -5.90 7.64
CA PHE A 89 8.08 -5.09 6.59
C PHE A 89 8.66 -3.78 7.14
N LEU A 90 7.95 -3.11 8.05
CA LEU A 90 8.47 -1.91 8.73
C LEU A 90 9.74 -2.22 9.54
N ASP A 91 9.76 -3.34 10.25
CA ASP A 91 10.95 -3.75 11.03
C ASP A 91 12.17 -3.96 10.12
N LEU A 92 11.96 -4.58 8.95
CA LEU A 92 13.00 -4.74 7.94
C LEU A 92 13.49 -3.37 7.42
N LEU A 93 12.58 -2.47 7.05
CA LEU A 93 12.94 -1.14 6.56
C LEU A 93 13.71 -0.33 7.60
N ILE A 94 13.29 -0.41 8.87
CA ILE A 94 13.98 0.28 9.96
C ILE A 94 15.40 -0.26 10.15
N GLN A 95 15.57 -1.60 10.09
CA GLN A 95 16.90 -2.22 10.16
C GLN A 95 17.82 -1.77 9.03
N GLU A 96 17.34 -1.79 7.79
CA GLU A 96 18.14 -1.46 6.61
C GLU A 96 18.52 0.03 6.52
N TYR A 97 17.62 0.93 6.91
CA TYR A 97 17.79 2.37 6.70
C TYR A 97 18.26 3.16 7.93
N PHE A 98 18.01 2.67 9.14
CA PHE A 98 18.29 3.45 10.37
C PHE A 98 19.25 2.79 11.36
N PHE A 99 19.49 1.47 11.26
CA PHE A 99 20.35 0.74 12.21
C PHE A 99 21.62 0.15 11.58
N LYS A 100 22.18 0.83 10.57
CA LYS A 100 23.53 0.53 10.09
C LYS A 100 24.59 0.82 11.13
#